data_AF-X1ADF9-F1
#
_entry.id   AF-X1ADF9-F1
#
_cell.length_a   1.000
_cell.length_b   1.000
_cell.length_c   1.000
_cell.angle_alpha   90.00
_cell.angle_beta   90.00
_cell.angle_gamma   90.00
#
_symmetry.space_group_name_H-M   'P 1'
#
loop_
_entity.id
_entity.type
_entity.pdbx_description
1 polymer ?
#
loop_
_entity_poly.entity_id
_entity_poly.type
_entity_poly.pdbx_seq_one_letter_code
_entity_poly.pdbx_strand_id
1 'polypeptide(L)'
;MCDCVVNPSVPIVPDLGIFGSADPLAIDKACVDAETNAPGIPILNENGQWTKPTAPGIEKFNALNKMVNVSWQLDAAVKDRIGNIEYELIKI
;
A
#
# COMPACT_ATOMS: atom_id res chain seq x y z
N MET A 1 -5.41 -7.86 -0.18
CA MET A 1 -6.35 -7.10 0.67
C MET A 1 -5.70 -6.94 2.04
N CYS A 2 -5.83 -5.78 2.70
CA CYS A 2 -5.19 -5.49 3.99
C CYS A 2 -5.72 -6.41 5.12
N ASP A 3 -4.91 -6.67 6.14
CA ASP A 3 -5.22 -7.52 7.31
C ASP A 3 -6.51 -7.11 8.04
N CYS A 4 -7.02 -5.91 7.77
CA CYS A 4 -8.35 -5.45 8.17
C CYS A 4 -9.52 -6.27 7.56
N VAL A 5 -9.25 -7.24 6.68
CA VAL A 5 -10.25 -8.09 6.06
C VAL A 5 -9.93 -9.55 6.30
N VAL A 6 -10.94 -10.29 6.78
CA VAL A 6 -10.89 -11.67 7.26
C VAL A 6 -10.42 -12.71 6.23
N ASN A 7 -10.25 -12.34 4.95
CA ASN A 7 -9.86 -13.27 3.89
C ASN A 7 -8.56 -12.82 3.20
N PRO A 8 -7.43 -13.56 3.36
CA PRO A 8 -6.20 -13.27 2.64
C PRO A 8 -6.42 -13.52 1.14
N SER A 9 -6.60 -12.42 0.41
CA SER A 9 -6.74 -12.46 -1.05
C SER A 9 -5.39 -12.70 -1.72
N VAL A 10 -5.42 -13.02 -3.02
CA VAL A 10 -4.22 -13.04 -3.87
C VAL A 10 -3.42 -11.72 -3.72
N PRO A 11 -2.08 -11.78 -3.74
CA PRO A 11 -1.24 -10.58 -3.65
C PRO A 11 -1.41 -9.72 -4.90
N ILE A 12 -1.41 -8.40 -4.72
CA ILE A 12 -1.72 -7.43 -5.77
C ILE A 12 -0.51 -6.55 -6.10
N VAL A 13 0.46 -6.48 -5.20
CA VAL A 13 1.77 -5.84 -5.40
C VAL A 13 2.87 -6.86 -5.09
N PRO A 14 4.05 -6.76 -5.75
CA PRO A 14 5.19 -7.63 -5.48
C PRO A 14 5.68 -7.48 -4.04
N ASP A 15 6.60 -8.36 -3.63
CA ASP A 15 7.35 -8.16 -2.40
C ASP A 15 8.07 -6.80 -2.43
N LEU A 16 7.83 -5.99 -1.39
CA LEU A 16 8.38 -4.65 -1.22
C LEU A 16 9.53 -4.62 -0.20
N GLY A 17 9.85 -5.76 0.41
CA GLY A 17 10.80 -5.89 1.51
C GLY A 17 10.17 -5.61 2.88
N ILE A 18 11.05 -5.47 3.88
CA ILE A 18 10.66 -5.21 5.27
C ILE A 18 11.05 -3.78 5.60
N PHE A 19 10.10 -3.03 6.15
CA PHE A 19 10.31 -1.65 6.59
C PHE A 19 10.36 -1.63 8.13
N GLY A 20 11.10 -0.67 8.69
CA GLY A 20 11.18 -0.46 10.14
C GLY A 20 11.28 1.02 10.47
N SER A 21 10.55 1.44 11.51
CA SER A 21 10.62 2.80 12.06
C SER A 21 10.25 2.77 13.54
N ALA A 22 10.74 3.74 14.30
CA ALA A 22 10.25 4.04 15.65
C ALA A 22 9.03 4.97 15.64
N ASP A 23 8.81 5.71 14.55
CA ASP A 23 7.60 6.52 14.35
C ASP A 23 6.54 5.65 13.65
N PRO A 24 5.40 5.35 14.32
CA PRO A 24 4.37 4.45 13.80
C PRO A 24 3.63 5.02 12.59
N LEU A 25 3.59 6.34 12.42
CA LEU A 25 2.93 6.95 11.27
C LEU A 25 3.86 7.02 10.05
N ALA A 26 5.16 7.27 10.30
CA ALA A 26 6.16 7.32 9.24
C ALA A 26 6.30 5.97 8.53
N ILE A 27 6.24 4.85 9.27
CA ILE A 27 6.29 3.50 8.69
C ILE A 27 5.07 3.20 7.82
N ASP A 28 3.87 3.55 8.29
CA ASP A 28 2.64 3.34 7.53
C ASP A 28 2.66 4.17 6.24
N LYS A 29 3.11 5.43 6.31
CA LYS A 29 3.27 6.28 5.13
C LYS A 29 4.26 5.69 4.13
N ALA A 30 5.41 5.20 4.61
CA ALA A 30 6.42 4.57 3.75
C ALA A 30 5.89 3.31 3.05
N CYS A 31 5.11 2.49 3.75
CA CYS A 31 4.47 1.30 3.17
C CYS A 31 3.48 1.67 2.05
N VAL A 32 2.66 2.70 2.26
CA VAL A 32 1.69 3.19 1.25
C VAL A 32 2.42 3.75 0.02
N ASP A 33 3.49 4.51 0.22
CA ASP A 33 4.27 5.05 -0.89
C ASP A 33 4.99 3.94 -1.68
N ALA A 34 5.54 2.94 -0.99
CA ALA A 34 6.15 1.79 -1.64
C ALA A 34 5.11 1.01 -2.48
N GLU A 35 3.92 0.80 -1.93
CA GLU A 35 2.79 0.17 -2.63
C GLU A 35 2.39 0.97 -3.88
N THR A 36 2.27 2.29 -3.75
CA THR A 36 1.86 3.16 -4.85
C THR A 36 2.91 3.19 -5.95
N ASN A 37 4.20 3.15 -5.59
CA ASN A 37 5.32 3.12 -6.54
C ASN A 37 5.58 1.73 -7.15
N ALA A 38 5.09 0.65 -6.55
CA ALA A 38 5.24 -0.69 -7.10
C ALA A 38 4.34 -0.91 -8.34
N PRO A 39 4.73 -1.74 -9.31
CA PRO A 39 3.78 -2.23 -10.31
C PRO A 39 2.79 -3.20 -9.65
N GLY A 40 1.57 -3.30 -10.21
CA GLY A 40 0.66 -4.38 -9.83
C GLY A 40 1.17 -5.76 -10.26
N ILE A 41 0.74 -6.82 -9.59
CA ILE A 41 0.99 -8.19 -10.02
C ILE A 41 0.00 -8.55 -11.14
N PRO A 42 0.46 -9.06 -12.30
CA PRO A 42 -0.44 -9.61 -13.31
C PRO A 42 -1.10 -10.88 -12.76
N ILE A 43 -2.41 -11.01 -12.96
CA ILE A 43 -3.18 -12.19 -12.57
C ILE A 43 -3.71 -12.90 -13.82
N LEU A 44 -3.87 -14.22 -13.73
CA LEU A 44 -4.49 -14.98 -14.80
C LEU A 44 -6.00 -14.73 -14.77
N ASN A 45 -6.58 -14.26 -15.87
CA ASN A 45 -8.03 -14.08 -15.98
C ASN A 45 -8.73 -15.41 -16.30
N GLU A 46 -10.06 -15.39 -16.26
CA GLU A 46 -10.92 -16.54 -16.58
C GLU A 46 -10.69 -17.15 -17.97
N ASN A 47 -10.14 -16.37 -18.90
CA ASN A 47 -9.82 -16.78 -20.26
C ASN A 47 -8.39 -17.32 -20.42
N GLY A 48 -7.65 -17.50 -19.32
CA GLY A 48 -6.27 -17.99 -19.34
C GLY A 48 -5.25 -16.97 -19.86
N GLN A 49 -5.57 -15.67 -19.83
CA GLN A 49 -4.68 -14.59 -20.25
C GLN A 49 -4.21 -13.77 -19.05
N TRP A 50 -2.94 -13.35 -19.06
CA TRP A 50 -2.41 -12.46 -18.05
C TRP A 50 -3.01 -11.06 -18.16
N THR A 51 -3.47 -10.50 -17.04
CA THR A 51 -3.92 -9.11 -17.00
C THR A 51 -2.75 -8.15 -17.16
N LYS A 52 -3.05 -6.94 -17.66
CA LYS A 52 -2.06 -5.87 -17.68
C LYS A 52 -1.84 -5.38 -16.23
N PRO A 53 -0.59 -5.32 -15.75
CA PRO A 53 -0.27 -4.72 -14.46
C PRO A 53 -0.79 -3.29 -14.30
N THR A 54 -1.30 -2.97 -13.12
CA THR A 54 -1.51 -1.58 -12.71
C THR A 54 -0.16 -0.86 -12.71
N ALA A 55 -0.11 0.33 -13.31
CA ALA A 55 1.13 1.09 -13.42
C ALA A 55 1.60 1.61 -12.04
N PRO A 56 2.93 1.76 -11.85
CA PRO A 56 3.49 2.59 -10.78
C PRO A 56 2.86 3.99 -10.72
N GLY A 57 2.73 4.54 -9.52
CA GLY A 57 2.11 5.84 -9.26
C GLY A 57 0.58 5.80 -9.09
N ILE A 58 -0.05 4.65 -9.33
CA ILE A 58 -1.48 4.44 -9.03
C ILE A 58 -1.57 3.71 -7.70
N GLU A 59 -2.24 4.31 -6.71
CA GLU A 59 -2.50 3.72 -5.39
C GLU A 59 -3.53 2.58 -5.52
N LYS A 60 -3.15 1.34 -5.18
CA LYS A 60 -3.94 0.15 -5.52
C LYS A 60 -5.04 -0.13 -4.51
N PHE A 61 -4.96 0.31 -3.25
CA PHE A 61 -6.09 0.16 -2.31
C PHE A 61 -7.35 0.84 -2.84
N ASN A 62 -7.25 2.08 -3.32
CA ASN A 62 -8.34 2.81 -3.97
C ASN A 62 -8.66 2.26 -5.36
N ALA A 63 -7.67 1.78 -6.12
CA ALA A 63 -7.93 1.14 -7.41
C ALA A 63 -8.83 -0.10 -7.27
N LEU A 64 -8.64 -0.87 -6.20
CA LEU A 64 -9.40 -2.09 -5.91
C LEU A 64 -10.72 -1.83 -5.19
N ASN A 65 -10.74 -0.90 -4.24
CA ASN A 65 -11.92 -0.55 -3.48
C ASN A 65 -12.07 0.96 -3.39
N LYS A 66 -13.01 1.49 -4.17
CA LYS A 66 -13.28 2.94 -4.25
C LYS A 66 -13.82 3.54 -2.95
N MET A 67 -14.24 2.73 -1.98
CA MET A 67 -14.63 3.19 -0.65
C MET A 67 -13.42 3.41 0.27
N VAL A 68 -12.22 2.95 -0.11
CA VAL A 68 -11.00 3.13 0.67
C VAL A 68 -10.30 4.40 0.24
N ASN A 69 -9.99 5.25 1.22
CA ASN A 69 -9.07 6.36 1.07
C ASN A 69 -8.03 6.28 2.18
N VAL A 70 -6.79 5.98 1.80
CA VAL A 70 -5.67 5.79 2.73
C VAL A 70 -5.30 7.09 3.45
N SER A 71 -5.58 8.25 2.85
CA SER A 71 -5.28 9.56 3.45
C SER A 71 -6.04 9.77 4.76
N TRP A 72 -7.27 9.23 4.90
CA TRP A 72 -8.08 9.47 6.09
C TRP A 72 -7.42 8.98 7.38
N GLN A 73 -6.78 7.81 7.35
CA GLN A 73 -6.08 7.27 8.50
C GLN A 73 -4.82 8.08 8.81
N LEU A 74 -4.07 8.47 7.78
CA LEU A 74 -2.86 9.28 7.92
C LEU A 74 -3.19 10.67 8.50
N ASP A 75 -4.20 11.34 7.95
CA ASP A 75 -4.64 12.67 8.36
C ASP A 75 -5.15 12.67 9.81
N ALA A 76 -5.91 11.63 10.20
CA ALA A 76 -6.35 11.45 11.58
C ALA A 76 -5.18 11.22 12.53
N ALA A 77 -4.21 10.38 12.16
CA ALA A 77 -3.04 10.10 12.98
C ALA A 77 -2.14 11.33 13.18
N VAL A 78 -1.96 12.17 12.15
CA VAL A 78 -1.28 13.47 12.29
C VAL A 78 -2.04 14.37 13.26
N LYS A 79 -3.36 14.48 13.10
CA LYS A 79 -4.21 15.33 13.95
C LYS A 79 -4.16 14.91 15.43
N ASP A 80 -4.10 13.61 15.69
CA ASP A 80 -4.01 13.03 17.03
C ASP A 80 -2.56 12.95 17.57
N ARG A 81 -1.58 13.43 16.80
CA ARG A 81 -0.14 13.47 17.16
C ARG A 81 0.45 12.09 17.44
N ILE A 82 0.02 11.09 16.67
CA ILE A 82 0.53 9.71 16.77
C ILE A 82 1.91 9.58 16.11
N GLY A 83 2.22 10.43 15.13
CA GLY A 83 3.53 10.44 14.45
C GLY A 83 3.57 11.45 13.31
N ASN A 84 4.53 11.28 12.39
CA ASN A 84 4.76 12.19 11.27
C ASN A 84 4.62 11.47 9.92
N ILE A 85 4.15 12.21 8.91
CA ILE A 85 4.08 11.72 7.51
C ILE A 85 5.39 11.94 6.74
N GLU A 86 6.28 12.78 7.26
CA GLU A 86 7.60 13.00 6.67
C GLU A 86 8.54 11.92 7.17
N TYR A 87 9.29 11.32 6.25
CA TYR A 87 10.25 10.27 6.55
C TYR A 87 11.40 10.30 5.53
N GLU A 88 12.54 9.73 5.91
CA GLU A 88 13.66 9.47 5.03
C GLU A 88 13.84 7.96 4.90
N LEU A 89 13.96 7.45 3.67
CA LEU A 89 14.19 6.03 3.43
C LEU A 89 15.69 5.73 3.45
N ILE A 90 16.14 5.01 4.49
CA ILE A 90 17.52 4.53 4.62
C ILE A 90 17.56 3.06 4.21
N LYS A 91 18.33 2.73 3.17
CA LYS A 91 18.57 1.33 2.75
C LYS A 91 19.79 0.78 3.48
N ILE A 92 19.63 -0.43 4.02
CA ILE A 92 20.67 -1.19 4.73
C ILE A 92 21.15 -2.33 3.83
#